data_AF-A0A971MXW0-F1
#
_entry.id   AF-A0A971MXW0-F1
#
_cell.length_a   1.000
_cell.length_b   1.000
_cell.length_c   1.000
_cell.angle_alpha   90.00
_cell.angle_beta   90.00
_cell.angle_gamma   90.00
#
_symmetry.space_group_name_H-M   'P 1'
#
loop_
_entity.id
_entity.type
_entity.pdbx_description
1 polymer ?
#
loop_
_entity_poly.entity_id
_entity_poly.type
_entity_poly.pdbx_seq_one_letter_code
_entity_poly.pdbx_strand_id
1 'polypeptide(L)'
;MTKLKAISHPIAPVYDENSRILILGSFPSVKSREVGFYYGHPQNRFWPLLASIFSEEIPKTVEGRHAFLLRHGIALWDVIASCRIE
;
A
#
# COMPACT_ATOMS: atom_id res chain seq x y z
N MET A 1 -14.22 18.11 22.62
CA MET A 1 -13.68 16.74 22.62
C MET A 1 -13.83 16.18 21.22
N THR A 2 -12.73 16.05 20.48
CA THR A 2 -12.74 15.45 19.13
C THR A 2 -13.06 13.96 19.28
N LYS A 3 -14.09 13.46 18.59
CA LYS A 3 -14.47 12.04 18.68
C LYS A 3 -13.46 11.20 17.90
N LEU A 4 -12.62 10.46 18.62
CA LEU A 4 -11.79 9.39 18.07
C LEU A 4 -12.65 8.42 17.24
N LYS A 5 -12.34 8.27 15.96
CA LYS A 5 -13.03 7.31 15.07
C LYS A 5 -12.27 6.00 15.07
N ALA A 6 -12.95 4.90 15.43
CA ALA A 6 -12.43 3.55 15.26
C ALA A 6 -12.46 3.18 13.77
N ILE A 7 -11.33 2.73 13.24
CA ILE A 7 -11.17 2.38 11.82
C ILE A 7 -10.48 1.02 11.73
N SER A 8 -11.12 0.08 11.05
CA SER A 8 -10.49 -1.18 10.63
C SER A 8 -9.76 -0.98 9.31
N HIS A 9 -8.73 -1.80 9.08
CA HIS A 9 -7.92 -1.73 7.87
C HIS A 9 -8.79 -1.91 6.61
N PRO A 10 -8.90 -0.90 5.72
CA PRO A 10 -9.90 -0.90 4.66
C PRO A 10 -9.40 -1.40 3.30
N ILE A 11 -8.09 -1.63 3.16
CA ILE A 11 -7.46 -2.07 1.91
C ILE A 11 -7.22 -3.59 2.01
N ALA A 12 -7.34 -4.32 0.90
CA ALA A 12 -7.04 -5.75 0.84
C ALA A 12 -5.55 -5.99 0.58
N PRO A 13 -4.96 -7.11 1.08
CA PRO A 13 -3.57 -7.43 0.84
C PRO A 13 -3.31 -7.74 -0.62
N VAL A 14 -2.09 -7.46 -1.08
CA VAL A 14 -1.61 -7.88 -2.39
C VAL A 14 -0.64 -9.03 -2.17
N TYR A 15 -0.95 -10.21 -2.69
CA TYR A 15 -0.08 -11.38 -2.65
C TYR A 15 -0.59 -12.46 -3.60
N ASP A 16 0.29 -13.38 -3.97
CA ASP A 16 -0.02 -14.61 -4.68
C ASP A 16 0.97 -15.73 -4.28
N GLU A 17 0.82 -16.91 -4.87
CA GLU A 17 1.71 -18.06 -4.66
C GLU A 17 3.18 -17.84 -5.09
N ASN A 18 3.45 -16.81 -5.90
CA ASN A 18 4.79 -16.47 -6.40
C ASN A 18 5.48 -15.40 -5.56
N SER A 19 4.80 -14.87 -4.54
CA SER A 19 5.33 -13.83 -3.67
C SER A 19 6.51 -14.33 -2.84
N ARG A 20 7.63 -13.61 -2.89
CA ARG A 20 8.90 -13.93 -2.23
C ARG A 20 9.32 -12.88 -1.20
N ILE A 21 8.89 -11.63 -1.39
CA ILE A 21 9.20 -10.50 -0.52
C ILE A 21 7.89 -9.99 0.06
N LEU A 22 7.79 -9.92 1.38
CA LEU A 22 6.66 -9.28 2.06
C LEU A 22 7.09 -7.91 2.58
N ILE A 23 6.44 -6.86 2.11
CA ILE A 23 6.59 -5.51 2.66
C ILE A 23 5.41 -5.23 3.59
N LEU A 24 5.72 -4.80 4.81
CA LEU A 24 4.74 -4.46 5.84
C LEU A 24 4.83 -2.98 6.19
N GLY A 25 3.78 -2.22 5.89
CA GLY A 25 3.58 -0.90 6.46
C GLY A 25 2.89 -0.95 7.82
N SER A 26 2.58 0.21 8.38
CA SER A 26 1.92 0.31 9.69
C SER A 26 0.40 0.31 9.56
N PHE A 27 -0.17 1.38 9.00
CA PHE A 27 -1.60 1.55 8.70
C PHE A 27 -1.74 2.54 7.54
N PRO A 28 -2.75 2.40 6.66
CA PRO A 28 -2.82 3.22 5.46
C PRO A 28 -3.15 4.66 5.84
N SER A 29 -2.41 5.63 5.28
CA SER A 29 -2.68 7.06 5.49
C SER A 29 -4.05 7.48 4.96
N VAL A 30 -4.55 8.67 5.35
CA VAL A 30 -5.80 9.25 4.81
C VAL A 30 -5.84 9.13 3.28
N LYS A 31 -4.74 9.54 2.62
CA LYS A 31 -4.68 9.50 1.16
C LYS A 31 -4.68 8.10 0.58
N SER A 32 -4.04 7.14 1.25
CA SER A 32 -4.04 5.74 0.81
C SER A 32 -5.45 5.13 0.93
N ARG A 33 -6.20 5.50 1.97
CA ARG A 33 -7.60 5.09 2.14
C ARG A 33 -8.53 5.71 1.11
N GLU A 34 -8.35 6.98 0.76
CA GLU A 34 -9.10 7.64 -0.33
C GLU A 34 -8.87 6.98 -1.69
N VAL A 35 -7.62 6.61 -1.98
CA VAL A 35 -7.24 5.94 -3.23
C VAL A 35 -7.66 4.47 -3.25
N GLY A 36 -7.92 3.87 -2.08
CA GLY A 36 -8.18 2.43 -1.95
C GLY A 36 -6.93 1.57 -2.18
N PHE A 37 -5.72 2.13 -2.05
CA PHE A 37 -4.47 1.41 -2.26
C PHE A 37 -3.30 2.01 -1.47
N TYR A 38 -2.27 1.19 -1.21
CA TYR A 38 -1.11 1.55 -0.40
C TYR A 38 -0.30 2.72 -0.96
N TYR A 39 0.25 3.52 -0.03
CA TYR A 39 1.18 4.61 -0.30
C TYR A 39 0.67 5.64 -1.32
N GLY A 40 -0.61 6.01 -1.21
CA GLY A 40 -1.28 6.90 -2.18
C GLY A 40 -0.86 8.38 -2.14
N HIS A 41 -0.05 8.80 -1.17
CA HIS A 41 0.40 10.19 -1.06
C HIS A 41 1.55 10.49 -2.04
N PRO A 42 1.51 11.56 -2.86
CA PRO A 42 2.54 11.83 -3.89
C PRO A 42 3.97 11.98 -3.36
N GLN A 43 4.12 12.46 -2.12
CA GLN A 43 5.44 12.57 -1.47
C GLN A 43 5.95 11.24 -0.89
N ASN A 44 5.13 10.19 -0.85
CA ASN A 44 5.59 8.88 -0.41
C ASN A 44 6.53 8.29 -1.47
N ARG A 45 7.73 7.88 -1.03
CA ARG A 45 8.79 7.41 -1.93
C ARG A 45 8.67 5.94 -2.34
N PHE A 46 7.68 5.19 -1.84
CA PHE A 46 7.52 3.76 -2.11
C PHE A 46 7.48 3.46 -3.62
N TRP A 47 6.56 4.08 -4.35
CA TRP A 47 6.39 3.83 -5.78
C TRP A 47 7.58 4.34 -6.63
N PRO A 48 8.09 5.57 -6.43
CA PRO A 48 9.31 6.01 -7.10
C PRO A 48 10.53 5.11 -6.85
N LEU A 49 10.69 4.61 -5.61
CA LEU A 49 11.81 3.75 -5.23
C LEU A 49 11.72 2.40 -5.94
N LEU A 50 10.57 1.72 -5.89
CA LEU A 50 10.41 0.44 -6.57
C LEU A 50 10.58 0.57 -8.09
N ALA A 51 9.97 1.58 -8.70
CA ALA A 51 10.14 1.86 -10.12
C ALA A 51 11.61 2.05 -10.50
N SER A 52 12.39 2.77 -9.68
CA SER A 52 13.82 2.96 -9.88
C SER A 52 14.63 1.66 -9.71
N ILE A 53 14.30 0.81 -8.73
CA ILE A 53 14.99 -0.48 -8.50
C ILE A 53 14.81 -1.40 -9.71
N PHE A 54 13.58 -1.47 -10.24
CA PHE A 54 13.24 -2.34 -11.37
C PHE A 54 13.45 -1.69 -12.74
N SER A 55 13.92 -0.44 -12.79
CA SER A 55 14.10 0.33 -14.03
C SER A 55 12.83 0.41 -14.90
N GLU A 56 11.68 0.62 -14.27
CA GLU A 56 10.36 0.72 -14.90
C GLU A 56 9.69 2.08 -14.62
N GLU A 57 8.61 2.39 -15.36
CA GLU A 57 7.78 3.54 -15.04
C GLU A 57 6.98 3.36 -13.75
N ILE A 58 6.70 4.47 -13.07
CA ILE A 58 5.85 4.45 -11.87
C ILE A 58 4.42 4.05 -12.27
N PRO A 59 3.85 2.97 -11.70
CA PRO A 59 2.48 2.56 -12.01
C PRO A 59 1.47 3.59 -11.53
N LYS A 60 0.62 4.05 -12.46
CA LYS A 60 -0.31 5.17 -12.25
C LYS A 60 -1.71 4.74 -11.77
N THR A 61 -2.12 3.51 -12.06
CA THR A 61 -3.43 2.97 -11.68
C THR A 61 -3.31 1.94 -10.55
N VAL A 62 -4.42 1.67 -9.86
CA VAL A 62 -4.47 0.65 -8.79
C VAL A 62 -4.18 -0.74 -9.36
N GLU A 63 -4.75 -1.05 -10.53
CA GLU A 63 -4.56 -2.31 -11.24
C GLU A 63 -3.10 -2.45 -11.68
N GLY A 64 -2.50 -1.36 -12.19
CA GLY A 64 -1.10 -1.34 -12.60
C GLY A 64 -0.14 -1.53 -11.42
N ARG A 65 -0.47 -0.96 -10.26
CA ARG A 65 0.28 -1.14 -9.01
C ARG A 65 0.18 -2.57 -8.50
N HIS A 66 -1.02 -3.16 -8.53
CA HIS A 66 -1.22 -4.56 -8.15
C HIS A 66 -0.41 -5.49 -9.05
N ALA A 67 -0.51 -5.32 -10.37
CA ALA A 67 0.28 -6.10 -11.33
C ALA A 67 1.79 -5.86 -11.19
N PHE A 68 2.23 -4.66 -10.76
CA PHE A 68 3.63 -4.35 -10.46
C PHE A 68 4.18 -5.19 -9.34
N LEU A 69 3.45 -5.25 -8.23
CA LEU A 69 3.89 -5.99 -7.07
C LEU A 69 3.96 -7.49 -7.38
N LEU A 70 2.91 -8.06 -7.98
CA LEU A 70 2.87 -9.51 -8.25
C LEU A 70 3.94 -9.96 -9.25
N ARG A 71 4.16 -9.23 -10.36
CA ARG A 71 5.18 -9.62 -11.36
C ARG A 71 6.61 -9.61 -10.79
N HIS A 72 6.84 -8.80 -9.75
CA HIS A 72 8.12 -8.71 -9.06
C HIS A 72 8.18 -9.58 -7.79
N GLY A 73 7.17 -10.43 -7.55
CA GLY A 73 7.11 -11.33 -6.41
C GLY A 73 7.02 -10.60 -5.06
N ILE A 74 6.40 -9.41 -5.04
CA ILE A 74 6.23 -8.60 -3.84
C ILE A 74 4.80 -8.74 -3.33
N ALA A 75 4.66 -9.23 -2.11
CA ALA A 75 3.46 -9.10 -1.31
C ALA A 75 3.49 -7.79 -0.51
N LEU A 76 2.31 -7.20 -0.30
CA LEU A 76 2.15 -5.94 0.41
C LEU A 76 0.96 -5.98 1.36
N TRP A 77 1.22 -5.63 2.62
CA TRP A 77 0.21 -5.52 3.67
C TRP A 77 0.61 -4.47 4.72
N ASP A 78 -0.24 -4.26 5.71
CA ASP A 78 0.02 -3.41 6.88
C ASP A 78 -0.19 -4.22 8.16
N VAL A 79 0.58 -3.92 9.21
CA VAL A 79 0.57 -4.70 10.47
C VAL A 79 -0.68 -4.41 11.32
N ILE A 80 -1.19 -3.17 11.29
CA ILE A 80 -2.26 -2.76 12.19
C ILE A 80 -3.62 -3.13 11.59
N ALA A 81 -4.33 -4.08 12.22
CA ALA A 81 -5.66 -4.48 11.80
C ALA A 81 -6.74 -3.40 12.05
N SER A 82 -6.60 -2.61 13.12
CA SER A 82 -7.51 -1.51 13.43
C SER A 82 -6.87 -0.50 14.38
N CYS A 83 -7.28 0.76 14.32
CA CYS A 83 -6.83 1.81 15.22
C CYS A 83 -7.92 2.85 15.48
N ARG A 84 -7.67 3.76 16.43
CA ARG A 84 -8.47 4.98 16.62
C ARG A 84 -7.67 6.16 16.10
N ILE A 85 -8.28 6.98 15.25
CA ILE A 85 -7.65 8.15 14.65
C ILE A 85 -8.40 9.39 15.13
N GLU A 86 -7.64 10.42 15.49
CA GLU A 86 -8.09 11.75 15.91
C GLU A 86 -8.27 12.71 14.73
#